data_AF-A0AA35RUN7-F1
#
_entry.id   AF-A0AA35RUN7-F1
#
_cell.length_a   1.000
_cell.length_b   1.000
_cell.length_c   1.000
_cell.angle_alpha   90.00
_cell.angle_beta   90.00
_cell.angle_gamma   90.00
#
_symmetry.space_group_name_H-M   'P 1'
#
loop_
_entity.id
_entity.type
_entity.pdbx_description
1 polymer ?
#
loop_
_entity_poly.entity_id
_entity_poly.type
_entity_poly.pdbx_seq_one_letter_code
_entity_poly.pdbx_strand_id
1 'polypeptide(L)'
;MQGEGLVPNKEASMSKVFGSETVQRTTAACLEIMGMYGGLRDTKWTPMEADMQEHWLRAFSHTIAAGTSEVQRNIIASRGLGLPRG
;
A
#
# COMPACT_ATOMS: atom_id res chain seq x y z
N MET A 1 7.35 21.55 4.53
CA MET A 1 7.51 21.33 3.07
C MET A 1 6.57 22.20 2.23
N GLN A 2 5.28 21.87 2.05
CA GLN A 2 4.39 22.71 1.22
C GLN A 2 4.21 24.13 1.78
N GLY A 3 4.07 24.27 3.10
CA GLY A 3 4.04 25.58 3.77
C GLY A 3 5.35 26.38 3.69
N GLU A 4 6.43 25.77 3.23
CA GLU A 4 7.74 26.40 3.02
C GLU A 4 8.01 26.63 1.52
N GLY A 5 7.01 26.43 0.64
CA GLY A 5 7.14 26.58 -0.81
C GLY A 5 7.84 25.41 -1.52
N LEU A 6 8.18 24.33 -0.82
CA LEU A 6 8.79 23.13 -1.41
C LEU A 6 7.73 22.24 -2.06
N VAL A 7 8.07 21.60 -3.18
CA VAL A 7 7.21 20.63 -3.88
C VAL A 7 7.65 19.20 -3.55
N PRO A 8 6.96 18.47 -2.64
CA PRO A 8 7.42 17.20 -2.07
C PRO A 8 7.11 15.99 -2.98
N ASN A 9 7.52 16.05 -4.25
CA ASN A 9 7.16 15.03 -5.23
C ASN A 9 7.74 13.65 -4.89
N LYS A 10 9.03 13.60 -4.54
CA LYS A 10 9.71 12.33 -4.22
C LYS A 10 9.23 11.79 -2.87
N GLU A 11 8.99 12.65 -1.90
CA GLU A 11 8.50 12.28 -0.56
C GLU A 11 7.08 11.71 -0.64
N ALA A 12 6.20 12.32 -1.45
CA ALA A 12 4.87 11.77 -1.69
C ALA A 12 4.93 10.39 -2.36
N SER A 13 5.77 10.22 -3.39
CA SER A 13 5.95 8.93 -4.06
C SER A 13 6.53 7.86 -3.13
N MET A 14 7.52 8.21 -2.29
CA MET A 14 8.10 7.29 -1.29
C MET A 14 7.03 6.83 -0.29
N SER A 15 6.28 7.77 0.28
CA SER A 15 5.20 7.47 1.22
C SER A 15 4.10 6.61 0.59
N LYS A 16 3.73 6.86 -0.67
CA LYS A 16 2.73 6.07 -1.39
C LYS A 16 3.18 4.62 -1.53
N VAL A 17 4.37 4.39 -2.10
CA VAL A 17 4.89 3.02 -2.32
C VAL A 17 4.97 2.27 -0.99
N PHE A 18 5.61 2.87 0.00
CA PHE A 18 5.78 2.28 1.33
C PHE A 18 4.42 1.95 1.97
N GLY A 19 3.49 2.90 1.95
CA GLY A 19 2.15 2.72 2.54
C GLY A 19 1.37 1.60 1.86
N SER A 20 1.32 1.58 0.54
CA SER A 20 0.56 0.55 -0.20
C SER A 20 1.11 -0.85 0.01
N GLU A 21 2.44 -1.03 -0.03
CA GLU A 21 3.07 -2.34 0.17
C GLU A 21 2.99 -2.78 1.64
N THR A 22 3.02 -1.83 2.58
CA THR A 22 2.82 -2.12 4.01
C THR A 22 1.42 -2.65 4.26
N VAL A 23 0.37 -2.02 3.71
CA VAL A 23 -1.01 -2.52 3.85
C VAL A 23 -1.12 -3.95 3.33
N GLN A 24 -0.54 -4.24 2.16
CA GLN A 24 -0.57 -5.59 1.58
C GLN A 24 0.13 -6.62 2.47
N ARG A 25 1.33 -6.32 2.97
CA ARG A 25 2.09 -7.23 3.84
C ARG A 25 1.43 -7.44 5.19
N THR A 26 0.94 -6.37 5.81
CA THR A 26 0.30 -6.43 7.13
C THR A 26 -1.01 -7.21 7.07
N THR A 27 -1.86 -6.94 6.07
CA THR A 27 -3.14 -7.66 5.94
C THR A 27 -2.93 -9.15 5.64
N ALA A 28 -1.92 -9.50 4.83
CA ALA A 28 -1.54 -10.88 4.61
C ALA A 28 -1.08 -11.58 5.91
N ALA A 29 -0.22 -10.93 6.69
CA ALA A 29 0.21 -11.46 7.99
C ALA A 29 -0.96 -11.61 8.97
N CYS A 30 -1.92 -10.67 8.98
CA CYS A 30 -3.14 -10.80 9.79
C CYS A 30 -3.97 -12.03 9.37
N LEU A 31 -4.12 -12.28 8.07
CA LEU A 31 -4.81 -13.48 7.58
C LEU A 31 -4.10 -14.77 8.00
N GLU A 32 -2.77 -14.80 7.94
CA GLU A 32 -1.99 -15.94 8.43
C GLU A 32 -2.19 -16.19 9.93
N ILE A 33 -2.18 -15.14 10.75
CA ILE A 33 -2.41 -15.23 12.20
C ILE A 33 -3.82 -15.76 12.50
N MET A 34 -4.83 -15.35 11.74
CA MET A 34 -6.21 -15.83 11.90
C MET A 34 -6.43 -17.26 11.38
N GLY A 35 -5.46 -17.82 10.63
CA GLY A 35 -5.51 -19.17 10.09
C GLY A 35 -6.76 -19.40 9.23
N MET A 36 -7.40 -20.56 9.40
CA MET A 36 -8.59 -20.94 8.63
C MET A 36 -9.77 -19.96 8.77
N TYR A 37 -9.82 -19.19 9.87
CA TYR A 37 -10.87 -18.21 10.11
C TYR A 37 -10.68 -16.92 9.30
N GLY A 38 -9.46 -16.62 8.85
CA GLY A 38 -9.15 -15.36 8.15
C GLY A 38 -9.91 -15.16 6.83
N GLY A 39 -10.34 -16.24 6.18
CA GLY A 39 -11.12 -16.19 4.95
C GLY A 39 -12.65 -16.15 5.13
N LEU A 40 -13.14 -16.21 6.37
CA LEU A 40 -14.59 -16.32 6.64
C LEU A 40 -15.28 -14.96 6.58
N ARG A 41 -16.47 -14.94 5.96
CA ARG A 41 -17.35 -13.77 5.89
C ARG A 41 -18.78 -14.16 6.28
N ASP A 42 -19.49 -13.25 6.93
CA ASP A 42 -20.92 -13.37 7.27
C ASP A 42 -21.25 -14.62 8.13
N THR A 43 -20.36 -14.98 9.05
CA THR A 43 -20.58 -16.07 10.02
C THR A 43 -20.29 -15.64 11.45
N LYS A 44 -20.79 -16.38 12.45
CA LYS A 44 -20.44 -16.16 13.86
C LYS A 44 -18.96 -16.39 14.20
N TRP A 45 -18.21 -17.01 13.28
CA TRP A 45 -16.79 -17.32 13.44
C TRP A 45 -15.89 -16.32 12.71
N THR A 46 -16.48 -15.33 12.03
CA THR A 46 -15.76 -14.30 11.30
C THR A 46 -15.01 -13.40 12.30
N PRO A 47 -13.67 -13.39 12.26
CA PRO A 47 -12.88 -12.52 13.13
C PRO A 47 -13.02 -11.07 12.65
N MET A 48 -13.10 -10.14 13.60
CA MET A 48 -13.07 -8.70 13.33
C MET A 48 -14.04 -8.25 12.23
N GLU A 49 -15.24 -8.86 12.15
CA GLU A 49 -16.25 -8.51 11.13
C GLU A 49 -15.73 -8.55 9.67
N ALA A 50 -14.75 -9.44 9.39
CA ALA A 50 -14.09 -9.60 8.09
C ALA A 50 -13.22 -8.39 7.65
N ASP A 51 -12.92 -7.46 8.55
CA ASP A 51 -12.18 -6.23 8.25
C ASP A 51 -10.80 -6.49 7.59
N MET A 52 -10.01 -7.38 8.20
CA MET A 52 -8.69 -7.75 7.66
C MET A 52 -8.77 -8.46 6.31
N GLN A 53 -9.80 -9.29 6.09
CA GLN A 53 -10.05 -9.94 4.81
C GLN A 53 -10.39 -8.92 3.73
N GLU A 54 -11.27 -7.96 4.04
CA GLU A 54 -11.65 -6.90 3.13
C GLU A 54 -10.45 -6.02 2.76
N HIS A 55 -9.64 -5.65 3.75
CA HIS A 55 -8.42 -4.91 3.52
C HIS A 55 -7.42 -5.68 2.66
N TRP A 56 -7.23 -6.98 2.90
CA TRP A 56 -6.36 -7.82 2.06
C TRP A 56 -6.86 -7.90 0.61
N LEU A 57 -8.15 -8.13 0.40
CA LEU A 57 -8.77 -8.17 -0.93
C LEU A 57 -8.62 -6.85 -1.69
N ARG A 58 -8.60 -5.71 -0.98
CA ARG A 58 -8.40 -4.38 -1.56
C ARG A 58 -6.94 -3.98 -1.70
N ALA A 59 -6.03 -4.59 -0.94
CA ALA A 59 -4.64 -4.14 -0.83
C ALA A 59 -3.91 -4.08 -2.18
N PHE A 60 -4.17 -5.01 -3.10
CA PHE A 60 -3.54 -4.99 -4.43
C PHE A 60 -3.88 -3.69 -5.18
N SER A 61 -5.12 -3.20 -5.06
CA SER A 61 -5.57 -1.99 -5.74
C SER A 61 -4.78 -0.76 -5.29
N HIS A 62 -4.33 -0.71 -4.03
CA HIS A 62 -3.54 0.40 -3.49
C HIS A 62 -2.16 0.52 -4.16
N THR A 63 -1.60 -0.59 -4.64
CA THR A 63 -0.33 -0.58 -5.38
C THR A 63 -0.47 0.02 -6.79
N ILE A 64 -1.70 0.12 -7.31
CA ILE A 64 -2.04 0.61 -8.67
C ILE A 64 -2.65 2.02 -8.63
N ALA A 65 -3.60 2.24 -7.72
CA ALA A 65 -4.34 3.48 -7.60
C ALA A 65 -3.40 4.67 -7.36
N ALA A 66 -3.77 5.83 -7.93
CA ALA A 66 -2.98 7.06 -7.88
C ALA A 66 -1.54 6.89 -8.41
N GLY A 67 -1.37 6.05 -9.44
CA GLY A 67 -0.08 5.73 -10.04
C GLY A 67 0.49 4.42 -9.50
N THR A 68 0.88 3.52 -10.40
CA THR A 68 1.41 2.21 -10.02
C THR A 68 2.71 2.34 -9.25
N SER A 69 3.06 1.31 -8.50
CA SER A 69 4.30 1.30 -7.71
C SER A 69 5.54 1.46 -8.59
N GLU A 70 5.52 0.96 -9.83
CA GLU A 70 6.57 1.17 -10.84
C GLU A 70 6.68 2.65 -11.23
N VAL A 71 5.55 3.31 -11.51
CA VAL A 71 5.53 4.74 -11.85
C VAL A 71 6.05 5.58 -10.67
N GLN A 72 5.63 5.25 -9.45
CA GLN A 72 6.09 5.95 -8.25
C GLN A 72 7.61 5.73 -8.02
N ARG A 73 8.12 4.50 -8.23
CA ARG A 73 9.56 4.21 -8.20
C ARG A 73 10.34 4.98 -9.26
N ASN A 74 9.79 5.16 -10.46
CA ASN A 74 10.40 6.00 -11.50
C ASN A 74 10.46 7.49 -11.10
N ILE A 75 9.44 8.00 -10.39
CA ILE A 75 9.46 9.36 -9.84
C ILE A 75 10.57 9.50 -8.79
N ILE A 76 10.70 8.52 -7.89
CA ILE A 76 11.75 8.50 -6.86
C ILE A 76 13.14 8.47 -7.53
N ALA A 77 13.34 7.59 -8.53
CA ALA A 77 14.59 7.48 -9.26
C ALA A 77 14.98 8.78 -9.97
N SER A 78 14.06 9.35 -10.76
CA SER A 78 14.36 10.53 -11.57
C SER A 78 14.36 11.83 -10.76
N ARG A 79 13.28 12.14 -10.05
CA ARG A 79 13.13 13.40 -9.30
C ARG A 79 13.79 13.37 -7.94
N GLY A 80 13.98 12.18 -7.36
CA GLY A 80 14.61 12.01 -6.05
C GLY A 80 16.11 11.79 -6.11
N LEU A 81 16.56 10.87 -6.96
CA LEU A 81 17.95 10.44 -7.06
C LEU A 81 18.69 11.02 -8.28
N GLY A 82 18.01 11.74 -9.17
CA GLY A 82 18.62 12.34 -10.36
C GLY A 82 19.02 11.33 -11.44
N LEU A 83 18.46 10.11 -11.41
CA LEU A 83 18.79 9.07 -12.38
C LEU A 83 18.22 9.42 -13.77
N PRO A 84 18.92 9.05 -14.86
CA PRO A 84 18.45 9.28 -16.21
C PRO A 84 17.16 8.49 -16.50
N ARG A 85 16.35 9.00 -17.42
CA ARG A 85 15.18 8.26 -17.93
C ARG A 85 15.65 7.22 -18.95
N GLY A 86 15.23 5.97 -18.74
CA GLY A 86 15.28 4.92 -19.77
C GLY A 86 14.09 4.99 -20.71
#